data_AF-A0A258ATP4-F1
#
_entry.id   AF-A0A258ATP4-F1
#
_cell.length_a   1.000
_cell.length_b   1.000
_cell.length_c   1.000
_cell.angle_alpha   90.00
_cell.angle_beta   90.00
_cell.angle_gamma   90.00
#
_symmetry.space_group_name_H-M   'P 1'
#
loop_
_entity.id
_entity.type
_entity.pdbx_description
1 polymer ?
#
loop_
_entity_poly.entity_id
_entity_poly.type
_entity_poly.pdbx_seq_one_letter_code
_entity_poly.pdbx_strand_id
1 'polypeptide(L)'
;MNTNWKTEFRTRMAQFDTKNLGGFAPVSIKVRVAGGCFHREHSPEAYSLIDGYVADADLSDVHYQIEEHESGPEILVYLAVATAGLSLAKSIVELITTIIKARSEGIKRGDRPSEPLEIIVRGHTKYGEYTEETILRIPTGTTITPKQLAGAFPKQTKLAPATAKKRKKK
;
A
#
# COMPACT_ATOMS: atom_id res chain seq x y z
N MET A 1 19.79 -5.51 -8.88
CA MET A 1 18.47 -4.85 -8.74
C MET A 1 18.13 -4.19 -10.06
N ASN A 2 17.00 -4.53 -10.67
CA ASN A 2 16.61 -4.02 -11.98
C ASN A 2 16.40 -2.50 -11.89
N THR A 3 17.27 -1.70 -12.52
CA THR A 3 17.25 -0.22 -12.48
C THR A 3 15.96 0.36 -13.07
N ASN A 4 15.31 -0.40 -13.95
CA ASN A 4 14.06 0.02 -14.59
C ASN A 4 12.91 0.11 -13.56
N TRP A 5 12.71 -0.90 -12.72
CA TRP A 5 11.64 -0.91 -11.72
C TRP A 5 11.75 0.25 -10.71
N LYS A 6 12.97 0.56 -10.21
CA LYS A 6 13.17 1.71 -9.30
C LYS A 6 12.79 3.03 -9.98
N THR A 7 13.01 3.12 -11.28
CA THR A 7 12.68 4.30 -12.08
C THR A 7 11.17 4.41 -12.29
N GLU A 8 10.51 3.31 -12.65
CA GLU A 8 9.05 3.23 -12.75
C GLU A 8 8.36 3.58 -11.43
N PHE A 9 8.85 3.02 -10.31
CA PHE A 9 8.36 3.34 -8.97
C PHE A 9 8.50 4.82 -8.66
N ARG A 10 9.68 5.41 -8.92
CA ARG A 10 9.93 6.84 -8.69
C ARG A 10 9.00 7.72 -9.51
N THR A 11 8.81 7.39 -10.79
CA THR A 11 7.91 8.11 -11.68
C THR A 11 6.48 8.07 -11.17
N ARG A 12 6.01 6.88 -10.76
CA ARG A 12 4.67 6.69 -10.22
C ARG A 12 4.45 7.45 -8.91
N MET A 13 5.39 7.36 -7.98
CA MET A 13 5.34 8.14 -6.73
C MET A 13 5.38 9.65 -7.00
N ALA A 14 6.14 10.11 -8.00
CA ALA A 14 6.18 11.52 -8.37
C ALA A 14 4.88 11.99 -9.06
N GLN A 15 4.21 11.12 -9.81
CA GLN A 15 2.89 11.38 -10.39
C GLN A 15 1.78 11.39 -9.34
N PHE A 16 1.86 10.50 -8.35
CA PHE A 16 0.96 10.50 -7.20
C PHE A 16 1.21 11.72 -6.30
N ASP A 17 2.49 12.09 -6.08
CA ASP A 17 2.90 13.21 -5.22
C ASP A 17 2.67 14.59 -5.86
N THR A 18 1.41 14.87 -6.21
CA THR A 18 0.98 16.15 -6.79
C THR A 18 0.44 17.10 -5.74
N LYS A 19 0.07 16.58 -4.56
CA LYS A 19 -0.52 17.36 -3.48
C LYS A 19 0.54 17.70 -2.43
N ASN A 20 0.69 18.99 -2.14
CA ASN A 20 1.53 19.45 -1.03
C ASN A 20 0.76 19.32 0.28
N LEU A 21 0.70 18.10 0.82
CA LEU A 21 0.04 17.80 2.08
C LEU A 21 1.09 17.87 3.20
N GLY A 22 1.37 19.08 3.67
CA GLY A 22 2.33 19.31 4.76
C GLY A 22 2.06 18.40 5.95
N GLY A 23 3.10 17.76 6.49
CA GLY A 23 2.98 16.78 7.58
C GLY A 23 2.58 15.37 7.12
N PHE A 24 2.34 15.14 5.82
CA PHE A 24 2.09 13.82 5.26
C PHE A 24 3.20 13.38 4.32
N ALA A 25 3.52 12.09 4.32
CA ALA A 25 4.48 11.46 3.42
C ALA A 25 3.74 10.60 2.39
N PRO A 26 4.02 10.75 1.08
CA PRO A 26 3.51 9.82 0.07
C PRO A 26 4.25 8.49 0.20
N VAL A 27 3.51 7.40 0.31
CA VAL A 27 4.05 6.04 0.41
C VAL A 27 3.31 5.11 -0.53
N SER A 28 3.96 4.00 -0.86
CA SER A 28 3.34 2.83 -1.47
C SER A 28 3.22 1.74 -0.41
N ILE A 29 2.04 1.14 -0.32
CA ILE A 29 1.75 -0.03 0.50
C ILE A 29 1.42 -1.17 -0.45
N LYS A 30 2.35 -2.10 -0.59
CA LYS A 30 2.20 -3.27 -1.43
C LYS A 30 1.65 -4.43 -0.60
N VAL A 31 0.50 -4.99 -1.00
CA VAL A 31 0.00 -6.26 -0.48
C VAL A 31 0.25 -7.30 -1.57
N ARG A 32 1.27 -8.15 -1.39
CA ARG A 32 1.68 -9.12 -2.41
C ARG A 32 1.65 -10.55 -1.90
N VAL A 33 1.53 -11.51 -2.82
CA VAL A 33 1.90 -12.90 -2.53
C VAL A 33 3.42 -13.06 -2.52
N ALA A 34 3.91 -13.93 -1.63
CA ALA A 34 5.32 -14.29 -1.54
C ALA A 34 5.81 -15.03 -2.81
N GLY A 35 4.91 -15.74 -3.48
CA GLY A 35 5.17 -16.42 -4.76
C GLY A 35 3.94 -16.43 -5.68
N GLY A 36 4.18 -16.40 -6.98
CA GLY A 36 3.17 -16.41 -8.05
C GLY A 36 2.30 -15.14 -8.15
N CYS A 37 1.04 -15.30 -8.58
CA CYS A 37 0.19 -14.21 -9.07
C CYS A 37 -0.93 -13.83 -8.09
N PHE A 38 -1.16 -12.54 -7.89
CA PHE A 38 -2.34 -12.00 -7.20
C PHE A 38 -2.90 -10.77 -7.92
N HIS A 39 -3.15 -10.95 -9.22
CA HIS A 39 -3.84 -9.99 -10.06
C HIS A 39 -5.16 -10.60 -10.54
N ARG A 40 -6.03 -9.77 -11.09
CA ARG A 40 -7.44 -10.05 -11.37
C ARG A 40 -7.67 -11.30 -12.20
N GLU A 41 -6.82 -11.56 -13.19
CA GLU A 41 -6.90 -12.77 -14.03
C GLU A 41 -6.76 -14.06 -13.22
N HIS A 42 -5.84 -14.09 -12.25
CA HIS A 42 -5.55 -15.27 -11.45
C HIS A 42 -6.28 -15.29 -10.09
N SER A 43 -6.93 -14.19 -9.74
CA SER A 43 -7.65 -14.03 -8.47
C SER A 43 -8.98 -13.30 -8.64
N PRO A 44 -9.84 -13.74 -9.57
CA PRO A 44 -11.08 -13.04 -9.89
C PRO A 44 -12.03 -12.95 -8.69
N GLU A 45 -12.08 -13.96 -7.83
CA GLU A 45 -12.97 -13.98 -6.65
C GLU A 45 -12.51 -12.95 -5.60
N ALA A 46 -11.21 -12.89 -5.33
CA ALA A 46 -10.66 -11.88 -4.44
C ALA A 46 -10.87 -10.46 -4.99
N TYR A 47 -10.64 -10.23 -6.28
CA TYR A 47 -10.83 -8.90 -6.86
C TYR A 47 -12.29 -8.47 -6.91
N SER A 48 -13.23 -9.40 -7.14
CA SER A 48 -14.66 -9.11 -7.03
C SER A 48 -15.05 -8.55 -5.65
N LEU A 49 -14.50 -9.15 -4.58
CA LEU A 49 -14.73 -8.68 -3.20
C LEU A 49 -14.04 -7.34 -2.91
N ILE A 50 -12.83 -7.13 -3.44
CA ILE A 50 -12.10 -5.86 -3.28
C ILE A 50 -12.84 -4.73 -4.00
N ASP A 51 -13.24 -4.95 -5.25
CA ASP A 51 -13.95 -3.97 -6.05
C ASP A 51 -15.30 -3.61 -5.41
N GLY A 52 -16.04 -4.60 -4.93
CA GLY A 52 -17.29 -4.37 -4.19
C GLY A 52 -17.08 -3.47 -2.97
N TYR A 53 -16.04 -3.73 -2.18
CA TYR A 53 -15.70 -2.84 -1.06
C TYR A 53 -15.32 -1.44 -1.51
N VAL A 54 -14.47 -1.29 -2.53
CA VAL A 54 -14.02 0.03 -3.01
C VAL A 54 -15.18 0.85 -3.60
N ALA A 55 -16.15 0.19 -4.24
CA ALA A 55 -17.35 0.84 -4.78
C ALA A 55 -18.28 1.38 -3.67
N ASP A 56 -18.37 0.67 -2.55
CA ASP A 56 -19.32 0.99 -1.47
C ASP A 56 -18.70 1.81 -0.33
N ALA A 57 -17.38 1.75 -0.14
CA ALA A 57 -16.70 2.39 0.99
C ALA A 57 -16.59 3.91 0.82
N ASP A 58 -16.92 4.65 1.89
CA ASP A 58 -16.58 6.06 1.99
C ASP A 58 -15.08 6.22 2.29
N LEU A 59 -14.30 6.47 1.24
CA LEU A 59 -12.86 6.70 1.30
C LEU A 59 -12.51 8.18 1.07
N SER A 60 -13.48 9.08 1.27
CA SER A 60 -13.31 10.52 1.02
C SER A 60 -12.36 11.22 2.00
N ASP A 61 -12.11 10.61 3.17
CA ASP A 61 -11.18 11.10 4.18
C ASP A 61 -9.70 10.91 3.78
N VAL A 62 -9.43 10.15 2.72
CA VAL A 62 -8.09 9.80 2.27
C VAL A 62 -7.89 10.05 0.78
N HIS A 63 -6.72 10.57 0.43
CA HIS A 63 -6.28 10.56 -0.95
C HIS A 63 -5.43 9.32 -1.21
N TYR A 64 -5.93 8.43 -2.06
CA TYR A 64 -5.28 7.16 -2.39
C TYR A 64 -5.46 6.81 -3.87
N GLN A 65 -4.65 5.86 -4.34
CA GLN A 65 -4.75 5.25 -5.66
C GLN A 65 -4.40 3.76 -5.53
N ILE A 66 -5.11 2.89 -6.24
CA ILE A 66 -4.84 1.45 -6.27
C ILE A 66 -4.26 1.10 -7.64
N GLU A 67 -3.11 0.44 -7.62
CA GLU A 67 -2.40 -0.05 -8.79
C GLU A 67 -2.40 -1.57 -8.77
N GLU A 68 -2.91 -2.17 -9.83
CA GLU A 68 -2.86 -3.62 -10.00
C GLU A 68 -1.48 -4.03 -10.52
N HIS A 69 -0.79 -4.92 -9.80
CA HIS A 69 0.38 -5.60 -10.35
C HIS A 69 0.18 -7.11 -10.31
N GLU A 70 0.96 -7.82 -11.13
CA GLU A 70 0.95 -9.28 -11.20
C GLU A 70 1.00 -9.97 -9.82
N SER A 71 1.81 -9.45 -8.89
CA SER A 71 2.04 -10.02 -7.56
C SER A 71 1.02 -9.59 -6.49
N GLY A 72 0.08 -8.71 -6.79
CA GLY A 72 -0.86 -8.15 -5.81
C GLY A 72 -1.24 -6.70 -6.09
N PRO A 73 -2.19 -6.11 -5.35
CA PRO A 73 -2.45 -4.68 -5.39
C PRO A 73 -1.35 -3.86 -4.70
N GLU A 74 -1.11 -2.66 -5.19
CA GLU A 74 -0.32 -1.62 -4.53
C GLU A 74 -1.21 -0.41 -4.26
N ILE A 75 -1.15 0.13 -3.05
CA ILE A 75 -1.92 1.30 -2.63
C ILE A 75 -0.94 2.47 -2.48
N LEU A 76 -1.12 3.51 -3.28
CA LEU A 76 -0.42 4.78 -3.11
C LEU A 76 -1.26 5.65 -2.17
N VAL A 77 -0.66 6.19 -1.12
CA VAL A 77 -1.39 6.96 -0.11
C VAL A 77 -0.49 7.98 0.58
N TYR A 78 -1.09 9.06 1.08
CA TYR A 78 -0.44 9.99 1.99
C TYR A 78 -0.66 9.55 3.45
N LEU A 79 0.42 9.28 4.18
CA LEU A 79 0.35 8.95 5.60
C LEU A 79 0.82 10.12 6.45
N ALA A 80 0.11 10.37 7.56
CA ALA A 80 0.51 11.42 8.50
C ALA A 80 1.83 11.03 9.18
N VAL A 81 2.79 11.96 9.19
CA VAL A 81 4.08 11.81 9.87
C VAL A 81 3.91 12.35 11.29
N ALA A 82 3.80 11.45 12.26
CA ALA A 82 3.71 11.79 13.69
C ALA A 82 5.03 11.52 14.41
N THR A 83 5.16 12.03 15.63
CA THR A 83 6.35 11.86 16.47
C THR A 83 6.73 10.39 16.71
N ALA A 84 5.75 9.48 16.67
CA ALA A 84 5.92 8.05 16.87
C ALA A 84 6.07 7.23 15.56
N GLY A 85 6.02 7.88 14.39
CA GLY A 85 6.09 7.23 13.08
C GLY A 85 4.91 7.57 12.17
N LEU A 86 4.67 6.71 11.17
CA LEU A 86 3.56 6.87 10.25
C LEU A 86 2.24 6.47 10.89
N SER A 87 1.21 7.30 10.72
CA SER A 87 -0.16 7.00 11.13
C SER A 87 -1.04 6.76 9.92
N LEU A 88 -1.81 5.67 9.95
CA LEU A 88 -2.84 5.38 8.95
C LEU A 88 -4.19 5.94 9.36
N ALA A 89 -4.88 6.50 8.38
CA ALA A 89 -6.32 6.67 8.46
C ALA A 89 -7.01 5.30 8.58
N LYS A 90 -8.14 5.29 9.31
CA LYS A 90 -8.97 4.10 9.53
C LYS A 90 -9.36 3.43 8.21
N SER A 91 -9.77 4.22 7.23
CA SER A 91 -10.19 3.78 5.90
C SER A 91 -9.12 2.97 5.16
N ILE A 92 -7.84 3.32 5.31
CA ILE A 92 -6.73 2.57 4.68
C ILE A 92 -6.45 1.27 5.42
N VAL A 93 -6.53 1.28 6.75
CA VAL A 93 -6.42 0.05 7.54
C VAL A 93 -7.53 -0.92 7.14
N GLU A 94 -8.76 -0.42 7.01
CA GLU A 94 -9.90 -1.22 6.57
C GLU A 94 -9.69 -1.78 5.16
N LEU A 95 -9.32 -0.94 4.18
CA LEU A 95 -9.01 -1.37 2.83
C LEU A 95 -7.97 -2.50 2.78
N ILE A 96 -6.84 -2.35 3.48
CA ILE A 96 -5.79 -3.39 3.51
C ILE A 96 -6.32 -4.68 4.16
N THR A 97 -7.06 -4.57 5.27
CA THR A 97 -7.64 -5.76 5.91
C THR A 97 -8.69 -6.42 5.02
N THR A 98 -9.44 -5.67 4.23
CA THR A 98 -10.38 -6.18 3.23
C THR A 98 -9.64 -6.93 2.14
N ILE A 99 -8.54 -6.39 1.59
CA ILE A 99 -7.72 -7.10 0.58
C ILE A 99 -7.22 -8.44 1.13
N ILE A 100 -6.74 -8.47 2.37
CA ILE A 100 -6.24 -9.71 3.01
C ILE A 100 -7.37 -10.73 3.17
N LYS A 101 -8.54 -10.29 3.65
CA LYS A 101 -9.73 -11.15 3.79
C LYS A 101 -10.22 -11.65 2.45
N ALA A 102 -10.32 -10.77 1.46
CA ALA A 102 -10.72 -11.07 0.10
C ALA A 102 -9.79 -12.11 -0.53
N ARG A 103 -8.47 -12.00 -0.31
CA ARG A 103 -7.53 -13.02 -0.74
C ARG A 103 -7.82 -14.38 -0.10
N SER A 104 -7.96 -14.41 1.23
CA SER A 104 -8.26 -15.65 1.93
C SER A 104 -9.56 -16.29 1.48
N GLU A 105 -10.57 -15.48 1.16
CA GLU A 105 -11.88 -15.95 0.71
C GLU A 105 -11.85 -16.40 -0.75
N GLY A 106 -11.19 -15.64 -1.63
CA GLY A 106 -10.99 -16.00 -3.03
C GLY A 106 -10.28 -17.35 -3.18
N ILE A 107 -9.27 -17.64 -2.35
CA ILE A 107 -8.61 -18.96 -2.35
C ILE A 107 -9.60 -20.10 -2.02
N LYS A 108 -10.52 -19.89 -1.08
CA LYS A 108 -11.55 -20.90 -0.76
C LYS A 108 -12.53 -21.11 -1.92
N ARG A 109 -12.71 -20.09 -2.77
CA ARG A 109 -13.58 -20.10 -3.95
C ARG A 109 -12.88 -20.53 -5.24
N GLY A 110 -11.57 -20.79 -5.19
CA GLY A 110 -10.82 -21.36 -6.30
C GLY A 110 -9.63 -20.52 -6.79
N ASP A 111 -9.43 -19.30 -6.27
CA ASP A 111 -8.28 -18.49 -6.65
C ASP A 111 -6.95 -19.18 -6.30
N ARG A 112 -5.93 -18.95 -7.14
CA ARG A 112 -4.57 -19.46 -6.96
C ARG A 112 -3.55 -18.33 -7.14
N PRO A 113 -2.29 -18.52 -6.68
CA PRO A 113 -1.78 -19.58 -5.82
C PRO A 113 -2.04 -19.31 -4.32
N SER A 114 -2.01 -20.34 -3.49
CA SER A 114 -2.28 -20.25 -2.06
C SER A 114 -1.03 -19.87 -1.24
N GLU A 115 -0.24 -18.91 -1.72
CA GLU A 115 1.00 -18.46 -1.07
C GLU A 115 0.74 -17.44 0.04
N PRO A 116 1.62 -17.34 1.06
CA PRO A 116 1.54 -16.32 2.09
C PRO A 116 1.55 -14.91 1.51
N LEU A 117 0.89 -13.98 2.21
CA LEU A 117 0.94 -12.55 1.87
C LEU A 117 2.09 -11.84 2.59
N GLU A 118 2.62 -10.82 1.94
CA GLU A 118 3.54 -9.85 2.53
C GLU A 118 2.99 -8.44 2.34
N ILE A 119 3.11 -7.63 3.38
CA ILE A 119 2.83 -6.21 3.33
C ILE A 119 4.16 -5.48 3.33
N ILE A 120 4.42 -4.73 2.27
CA ILE A 120 5.66 -3.96 2.09
C ILE A 120 5.31 -2.49 2.02
N VAL A 121 5.97 -1.68 2.82
CA VAL A 121 5.87 -0.21 2.75
C VAL A 121 7.10 0.33 2.04
N ARG A 122 6.85 1.19 1.06
CA ARG A 122 7.87 1.84 0.24
C ARG A 122 7.70 3.34 0.25
N GLY A 123 8.82 4.05 0.13
CA GLY A 123 8.78 5.50 0.02
C GLY A 123 10.16 6.08 -0.18
N HIS A 124 10.27 7.38 0.09
CA HIS A 124 11.51 8.13 -0.06
C HIS A 124 11.89 8.85 1.24
N THR A 125 13.19 8.90 1.53
CA THR A 125 13.71 9.74 2.62
C THR A 125 13.67 11.22 2.25
N LYS A 126 13.95 12.10 3.21
CA LYS A 126 14.16 13.55 2.97
C LYS A 126 15.24 13.87 1.95
N TYR A 127 16.16 12.96 1.71
CA TYR A 127 17.23 13.10 0.73
C TYR A 127 16.90 12.44 -0.61
N GLY A 128 15.67 11.93 -0.78
CA GLY A 128 15.19 11.29 -1.99
C GLY A 128 15.60 9.82 -2.12
N GLU A 129 16.24 9.24 -1.11
CA GLU A 129 16.68 7.85 -1.13
C GLU A 129 15.50 6.89 -1.03
N TYR A 130 15.53 5.81 -1.82
CA TYR A 130 14.50 4.77 -1.79
C TYR A 130 14.54 3.98 -0.47
N THR A 131 13.36 3.71 0.09
CA THR A 131 13.17 2.88 1.28
C THR A 131 12.15 1.77 1.00
N GLU A 132 12.40 0.58 1.54
CA GLU A 132 11.52 -0.58 1.47
C GLU A 132 11.58 -1.33 2.80
N GLU A 133 10.43 -1.69 3.34
CA GLU A 133 10.34 -2.48 4.55
C GLU A 133 9.15 -3.45 4.45
N THR A 134 9.41 -4.75 4.58
CA THR A 134 8.35 -5.74 4.80
C THR A 134 7.90 -5.65 6.24
N ILE A 135 6.69 -5.13 6.48
CA ILE A 135 6.18 -4.88 7.82
C ILE A 135 5.41 -6.06 8.40
N LEU A 136 4.90 -6.94 7.53
CA LEU A 136 4.12 -8.08 7.96
C LEU A 136 4.19 -9.21 6.92
N ARG A 137 4.28 -10.44 7.41
CA ARG A 137 4.09 -11.66 6.62
C ARG A 137 2.92 -12.44 7.22
N ILE A 138 1.94 -12.78 6.39
CA ILE A 138 0.67 -13.37 6.79
C ILE A 138 0.57 -14.76 6.15
N PRO A 139 0.53 -15.85 6.94
CA PRO A 139 0.30 -17.18 6.42
C PRO A 139 -1.03 -17.29 5.69
N THR A 140 -1.09 -18.17 4.69
CA THR A 140 -2.30 -18.44 3.91
C THR A 140 -3.49 -18.80 4.82
N GLY A 141 -4.67 -18.29 4.48
CA GLY A 141 -5.90 -18.55 5.25
C GLY A 141 -5.99 -17.80 6.59
N THR A 142 -4.97 -17.00 6.93
CA THR A 142 -4.97 -16.20 8.16
C THR A 142 -5.48 -14.79 7.86
N THR A 143 -6.36 -14.29 8.73
CA THR A 143 -6.75 -12.88 8.74
C THR A 143 -6.00 -12.13 9.84
N ILE A 144 -5.82 -10.82 9.66
CA ILE A 144 -5.24 -9.96 10.69
C ILE A 144 -6.27 -8.95 11.19
N THR A 145 -6.10 -8.49 12.42
CA THR A 145 -6.91 -7.41 12.98
C THR A 145 -6.39 -6.03 12.55
N PRO A 146 -7.26 -5.00 12.48
CA PRO A 146 -6.84 -3.62 12.25
C PRO A 146 -5.74 -3.15 13.22
N LYS A 147 -5.80 -3.59 14.49
CA LYS A 147 -4.80 -3.26 15.51
C LYS A 147 -3.44 -3.88 15.23
N GLN A 148 -3.40 -5.14 14.80
CA GLN A 148 -2.15 -5.80 14.39
C GLN A 148 -1.53 -5.10 13.18
N LEU A 149 -2.34 -4.74 12.19
CA LEU A 149 -1.86 -4.01 11.02
C LEU A 149 -1.29 -2.64 11.42
N ALA A 150 -2.06 -1.81 12.11
CA ALA A 150 -1.63 -0.48 12.51
C ALA A 150 -0.37 -0.51 13.40
N GLY A 151 -0.24 -1.52 14.26
CA GLY A 151 0.94 -1.70 15.12
C GLY A 151 2.19 -2.18 14.39
N ALA A 152 2.05 -2.78 13.19
CA ALA A 152 3.16 -3.26 12.38
C ALA A 152 3.78 -2.17 11.49
N PHE A 153 3.07 -1.06 11.26
CA PHE A 153 3.59 -0.01 10.39
C PHE A 153 4.87 0.61 10.91
N PRO A 154 5.75 1.07 10.00
CA PRO A 154 7.08 1.52 10.39
C PRO A 154 6.96 2.68 11.37
N LYS A 155 7.63 2.53 12.51
CA LYS A 155 7.91 3.66 13.41
C LYS A 155 8.95 4.62 12.83
N GLN A 156 9.40 4.40 11.60
CA GLN A 156 10.57 5.07 11.02
C GLN A 156 10.37 6.57 10.87
N THR A 157 11.31 7.31 11.45
CA THR A 157 11.49 8.77 11.39
C THR A 157 12.19 9.27 10.12
N LYS A 158 12.44 8.39 9.13
CA LYS A 158 13.28 8.69 7.95
C LYS A 158 12.51 9.06 6.69
N LEU A 159 11.23 8.69 6.58
CA LEU A 159 10.39 9.09 5.46
C LEU A 159 10.13 10.59 5.54
N ALA A 160 10.29 11.29 4.42
CA ALA A 160 10.03 12.71 4.39
C ALA A 160 8.56 13.01 4.13
N PRO A 161 8.00 14.03 4.81
CA PRO A 161 6.78 14.64 4.32
C PRO A 161 7.00 15.16 2.90
N ALA A 162 5.93 15.18 2.09
CA ALA A 162 5.93 15.72 0.74
C ALA A 162 6.64 17.08 0.73
N THR A 163 7.67 17.22 -0.12
CA THR A 163 8.43 18.47 -0.15
C THR A 163 7.55 19.60 -0.66
N ALA A 164 7.46 20.69 0.09
CA ALA A 164 6.86 21.92 -0.41
C ALA A 164 7.65 22.37 -1.65
N LYS A 165 7.08 22.18 -2.86
CA LYS A 165 7.62 22.77 -4.07
C LYS A 165 7.65 24.29 -3.84
N LYS A 166 8.84 24.85 -3.56
CA LYS A 166 9.07 26.30 -3.61
C LYS A 166 8.72 26.74 -5.02
N ARG A 167 7.54 27.34 -5.18
CA ARG A 167 7.11 27.99 -6.40
C ARG A 167 8.14 29.09 -6.68
N LYS A 168 9.09 28.85 -7.59
CA LYS A 168 9.97 29.91 -8.10
C LYS A 168 9.03 30.92 -8.77
N LYS A 169 8.81 32.05 -8.12
CA LYS A 169 8.21 33.22 -8.76
C LYS A 169 9.14 33.57 -9.93
N LYS A 170 8.61 33.47 -11.15
CA LYS A 170 9.18 34.14 -12.31
C LYS A 170 8.90 35.63 -12.17
#